data_AF-A0A7C7S1C7-F1
#
_entry.id   AF-A0A7C7S1C7-F1
#
_cell.length_a   1.000
_cell.length_b   1.000
_cell.length_c   1.000
_cell.angle_alpha   90.00
_cell.angle_beta   90.00
_cell.angle_gamma   90.00
#
_symmetry.space_group_name_H-M   'P 1'
#
loop_
_entity.id
_entity.type
_entity.pdbx_description
1 polymer ?
#
loop_
_entity_poly.entity_id
_entity_poly.type
_entity_poly.pdbx_seq_one_letter_code
_entity_poly.pdbx_strand_id
1 'polypeptide(L)'
;QSGADEVRLLKHPDLKTYIHENYVCALRKEFEKTPIDYLFLPATNNGKELSAVLSAELGVGVATDCISLSVIEGGELKAVRPVSSGKALSAVRLRGKKPYIFTLRP
;
A
#
# COMPACT_ATOMS: atom_id res chain seq x y z
N GLN A 1 -6.61 -22.27 -4.26
CA GLN A 1 -5.50 -21.35 -4.60
C GLN A 1 -6.10 -19.96 -4.80
N SER A 2 -5.45 -18.92 -4.29
CA SER A 2 -6.01 -17.56 -4.15
C SER A 2 -5.48 -16.55 -5.17
N GLY A 3 -5.03 -17.00 -6.35
CA GLY A 3 -4.71 -16.13 -7.49
C GLY A 3 -3.35 -15.41 -7.48
N ALA A 4 -2.41 -15.76 -6.60
CA ALA A 4 -1.06 -15.21 -6.63
C ALA A 4 -0.15 -16.02 -7.57
N ASP A 5 0.53 -15.34 -8.51
CA ASP A 5 1.52 -15.94 -9.40
C ASP A 5 2.90 -16.11 -8.71
N GLU A 6 3.24 -15.20 -7.80
CA GLU A 6 4.50 -15.20 -7.04
C GLU A 6 4.24 -14.96 -5.55
N VAL A 7 4.98 -15.66 -4.69
CA VAL A 7 4.95 -15.44 -3.23
C VAL A 7 6.37 -15.17 -2.73
N ARG A 8 6.60 -13.96 -2.22
CA ARG A 8 7.87 -13.57 -1.60
C ARG A 8 7.82 -13.75 -0.10
N LEU A 9 8.71 -14.59 0.42
CA LEU A 9 8.70 -15.00 1.82
C LEU A 9 9.85 -14.35 2.59
N LEU A 10 9.54 -13.29 3.33
CA LEU A 10 10.49 -12.61 4.20
C LEU A 10 10.44 -13.26 5.58
N LYS A 11 11.54 -13.88 6.01
CA LYS A 11 11.65 -14.57 7.31
C LYS A 11 12.69 -13.90 8.18
N HIS A 12 12.27 -13.51 9.39
CA HIS A 12 13.15 -13.03 10.43
C HIS A 12 12.48 -13.20 11.80
N PRO A 13 13.20 -13.53 12.89
CA PRO A 13 12.61 -13.61 14.23
C PRO A 13 11.87 -12.34 14.64
N ASP A 14 12.38 -11.17 14.25
CA ASP A 14 11.79 -9.86 14.57
C ASP A 14 10.47 -9.56 13.84
N LEU A 15 10.10 -10.39 12.85
CA LEU A 15 8.81 -10.33 12.16
C LEU A 15 7.76 -11.25 12.79
N LYS A 16 8.09 -11.92 13.91
CA LYS A 16 7.15 -12.80 14.62
C LYS A 16 5.96 -12.03 15.21
N THR A 17 6.22 -10.82 15.67
CA THR A 17 5.21 -9.91 16.20
C THR A 17 5.19 -8.66 15.33
N TYR A 18 4.00 -8.11 15.09
CA TYR A 18 3.88 -6.88 14.34
C TYR A 18 4.49 -5.71 15.13
N ILE A 19 5.56 -5.14 14.55
CA ILE A 19 6.25 -3.91 14.96
C ILE A 19 6.51 -3.17 13.65
N HIS A 20 5.93 -1.99 13.48
CA HIS A 20 5.88 -1.34 12.17
C HIS A 20 7.28 -1.07 11.62
N GLU A 21 8.24 -0.69 12.46
CA GLU A 21 9.64 -0.44 12.06
C GLU A 21 10.30 -1.68 11.47
N ASN A 22 10.08 -2.86 12.06
CA ASN A 22 10.63 -4.13 11.57
C ASN A 22 10.06 -4.48 10.20
N TYR A 23 8.76 -4.30 10.02
CA TYR A 23 8.08 -4.58 8.76
C TYR A 23 8.48 -3.59 7.66
N VAL A 24 8.58 -2.29 7.99
CA VAL A 24 9.07 -1.25 7.08
C VAL A 24 10.51 -1.55 6.64
N CYS A 25 11.39 -1.90 7.59
CA CYS A 25 12.77 -2.24 7.29
C CYS A 25 12.86 -3.44 6.32
N ALA A 26 12.07 -4.48 6.58
CA ALA A 26 12.02 -5.68 5.76
C ALA A 26 11.48 -5.38 4.33
N LEU A 27 10.37 -4.64 4.23
CA LEU A 27 9.76 -4.27 2.94
C LEU A 27 10.66 -3.34 2.12
N ARG A 28 11.33 -2.37 2.75
CA ARG A 28 12.25 -1.48 2.05
C ARG A 28 13.41 -2.27 1.41
N LYS A 29 14.04 -3.16 2.16
CA LYS A 29 15.11 -4.04 1.65
C LYS A 29 14.63 -4.92 0.51
N GLU A 30 13.36 -5.35 0.54
CA GLU A 30 12.76 -6.12 -0.53
C GLU A 30 12.53 -5.28 -1.79
N PHE A 31 11.98 -4.08 -1.66
CA PHE A 31 11.71 -3.19 -2.79
C PHE A 31 13.00 -2.67 -3.46
N GLU A 32 14.10 -2.57 -2.72
CA GLU A 32 15.43 -2.27 -3.28
C GLU A 32 15.94 -3.41 -4.16
N LYS A 33 15.71 -4.67 -3.76
CA LYS A 33 16.14 -5.85 -4.53
C LYS A 33 15.25 -6.12 -5.73
N THR A 34 13.95 -5.95 -5.55
CA THR A 34 12.96 -6.27 -6.57
C THR A 34 11.87 -5.21 -6.54
N PRO A 35 12.05 -4.13 -7.31
CA PRO A 35 11.13 -3.01 -7.36
C PRO A 35 9.71 -3.45 -7.73
N ILE A 36 8.74 -2.74 -7.15
CA ILE A 36 7.32 -2.92 -7.44
C ILE A 36 6.70 -1.58 -7.81
N ASP A 37 5.64 -1.62 -8.60
CA ASP A 37 4.94 -0.42 -9.03
C ASP A 37 3.82 -0.01 -8.07
N TYR A 38 3.13 -0.98 -7.49
CA TYR A 38 1.95 -0.80 -6.65
C TYR A 38 2.04 -1.69 -5.42
N LEU A 39 1.72 -1.13 -4.26
CA LEU A 39 1.55 -1.87 -3.02
C LEU A 39 0.11 -1.73 -2.53
N PHE A 40 -0.57 -2.86 -2.35
CA PHE A 40 -1.91 -2.91 -1.76
C PHE A 40 -1.84 -3.47 -0.36
N LEU A 41 -2.47 -2.79 0.60
CA LEU A 41 -2.59 -3.23 1.98
C LEU A 41 -4.06 -3.18 2.41
N PRO A 42 -4.50 -4.01 3.36
CA PRO A 42 -5.83 -3.86 3.93
C PRO A 42 -5.88 -2.60 4.81
N ALA A 43 -7.01 -1.89 4.82
CA ALA A 43 -7.21 -0.70 5.64
C ALA A 43 -7.55 -1.04 7.11
N THR A 44 -6.83 -2.00 7.70
CA THR A 44 -6.85 -2.28 9.15
C THR A 44 -6.00 -1.27 9.91
N ASN A 45 -6.00 -1.30 11.26
CA ASN A 45 -5.12 -0.44 12.06
C ASN A 45 -3.65 -0.60 11.65
N ASN A 46 -3.15 -1.83 11.60
CA ASN A 46 -1.77 -2.12 11.20
C ASN A 46 -1.50 -1.77 9.74
N GLY A 47 -2.43 -2.06 8.83
CA GLY A 47 -2.23 -1.75 7.40
C GLY A 47 -2.18 -0.25 7.13
N LYS A 48 -3.01 0.55 7.83
CA LYS A 48 -2.96 2.01 7.77
C LYS A 48 -1.65 2.55 8.33
N GLU A 49 -1.24 2.10 9.51
CA GLU A 49 0.03 2.49 10.12
C GLU A 49 1.22 2.15 9.23
N LEU A 50 1.33 0.89 8.80
CA LEU A 50 2.41 0.43 7.92
C LEU A 50 2.45 1.22 6.62
N SER A 51 1.30 1.49 6.00
CA SER A 51 1.24 2.28 4.76
C SER A 51 1.72 3.72 4.96
N ALA A 52 1.38 4.34 6.10
CA ALA A 52 1.77 5.70 6.41
C ALA A 52 3.29 5.80 6.61
N VAL A 53 3.85 4.98 7.50
CA VAL A 53 5.29 4.98 7.81
C VAL A 53 6.11 4.66 6.57
N LEU A 54 5.74 3.62 5.83
CA LEU A 54 6.45 3.22 4.61
C LEU A 54 6.39 4.29 3.53
N SER A 55 5.24 4.96 3.35
CA SER A 55 5.11 6.04 2.37
C SER A 55 6.02 7.22 2.68
N ALA A 56 6.14 7.59 3.96
CA ALA A 56 6.99 8.66 4.44
C ALA A 56 8.49 8.33 4.24
N GLU A 57 8.90 7.12 4.62
CA GLU A 57 10.27 6.62 4.46
C GLU A 57 10.71 6.55 2.99
N LEU A 58 9.81 6.12 2.09
CA LEU A 58 10.13 5.98 0.66
C LEU A 58 9.98 7.29 -0.12
N GLY A 59 9.27 8.28 0.43
CA GLY A 59 8.90 9.53 -0.25
C GLY A 59 7.94 9.28 -1.40
N VAL A 60 6.93 8.44 -1.20
CA VAL A 60 5.96 8.02 -2.24
C VAL A 60 4.52 8.37 -1.87
N GLY A 61 3.65 8.43 -2.86
CA GLY A 61 2.23 8.71 -2.65
C GLY A 61 1.49 7.54 -2.00
N VAL A 62 0.52 7.87 -1.13
CA VAL A 62 -0.39 6.89 -0.51
C VAL A 62 -1.85 7.36 -0.55
N ALA A 63 -2.78 6.46 -0.87
CA ALA A 63 -4.22 6.68 -0.78
C ALA A 63 -4.86 5.66 0.16
N THR A 64 -5.46 6.15 1.25
CA THR A 64 -6.00 5.30 2.32
C THR A 64 -7.51 5.14 2.26
N ASP A 65 -8.03 4.06 2.85
CA ASP A 65 -9.47 3.78 2.97
C ASP A 65 -10.20 3.71 1.61
N CYS A 66 -9.52 3.22 0.57
CA CYS A 66 -10.09 3.12 -0.76
C CYS A 66 -11.18 2.03 -0.80
N ILE A 67 -12.29 2.33 -1.46
CA ILE A 67 -13.45 1.44 -1.64
C ILE A 67 -13.58 0.93 -3.08
N SER A 68 -12.83 1.51 -4.01
CA SER A 68 -12.80 1.10 -5.41
C SER A 68 -11.47 1.48 -6.04
N LEU A 69 -10.98 0.59 -6.90
CA LEU A 69 -9.87 0.81 -7.79
C LEU A 69 -10.32 0.53 -9.22
N SER A 70 -9.92 1.38 -10.16
CA SER A 70 -10.10 1.12 -11.58
C SER A 70 -8.85 1.50 -12.36
N VAL A 71 -8.54 0.70 -13.38
CA VAL A 71 -7.54 1.04 -14.38
C VAL A 71 -8.17 2.08 -15.31
N ILE A 72 -7.43 3.15 -15.57
CA ILE A 72 -7.83 4.21 -16.50
C ILE A 72 -6.99 4.15 -17.77
N GLU A 73 -7.35 4.98 -18.75
CA GLU A 73 -6.57 5.17 -19.96
C GLU A 73 -5.10 5.50 -19.61
N GLY A 74 -4.16 4.80 -20.25
CA GLY A 74 -2.73 4.87 -19.94
C GLY A 74 -2.25 3.86 -18.88
N GLY A 75 -3.12 3.01 -18.34
CA GLY A 75 -2.75 1.92 -17.43
C GLY A 75 -2.52 2.34 -15.97
N GLU A 76 -2.76 3.60 -15.64
CA GLU A 76 -2.69 4.10 -14.25
C GLU A 76 -3.90 3.62 -13.43
N LEU A 77 -3.78 3.69 -12.09
CA LEU A 77 -4.87 3.40 -11.18
C LEU A 77 -5.55 4.68 -10.67
N LYS A 78 -6.88 4.68 -10.73
CA LYS A 78 -7.75 5.64 -10.05
C LYS A 78 -8.37 4.96 -8.85
N ALA A 79 -8.22 5.58 -7.67
CA ALA A 79 -8.86 5.11 -6.46
C ALA A 79 -10.03 6.02 -6.06
N VAL A 80 -11.08 5.44 -5.49
CA VAL A 80 -12.16 6.18 -4.85
C VAL A 80 -12.12 5.90 -3.35
N ARG A 81 -12.15 6.97 -2.54
CA ARG A 81 -12.15 6.89 -1.08
C ARG A 81 -13.19 7.84 -0.48
N PRO A 82 -13.86 7.44 0.61
CA PRO A 82 -14.69 8.35 1.38
C PRO A 82 -13.83 9.36 2.14
N VAL A 83 -14.32 10.60 2.19
CA VAL A 83 -13.75 11.72 2.95
C VAL A 83 -14.87 12.42 3.72
N SER A 84 -14.54 13.38 4.59
CA SER A 84 -15.52 14.13 5.39
C SER A 84 -16.47 13.21 6.18
N SER A 85 -15.90 12.22 6.86
CA SER A 85 -16.64 11.17 7.60
C SER A 85 -17.65 10.41 6.73
N GLY A 86 -17.31 10.17 5.46
CA GLY A 86 -18.15 9.40 4.52
C GLY A 86 -19.21 10.22 3.78
N LYS A 87 -19.30 11.53 4.04
CA LYS A 87 -20.30 12.41 3.38
C LYS A 87 -19.93 12.79 1.94
N ALA A 88 -18.69 12.53 1.54
CA ALA A 88 -18.22 12.78 0.18
C ALA A 88 -17.29 11.67 -0.29
N LEU A 89 -17.23 11.49 -1.60
CA LEU A 89 -16.31 10.57 -2.27
C LEU A 89 -15.26 11.37 -3.02
N SER A 90 -13.99 11.02 -2.80
CA SER A 90 -12.85 11.60 -3.51
C SER A 90 -12.29 10.57 -4.49
N ALA A 91 -12.13 10.98 -5.74
CA ALA A 91 -11.44 10.23 -6.77
C ALA A 91 -10.01 10.73 -6.88
N VAL A 92 -9.04 9.88 -6.57
CA VAL A 92 -7.62 10.25 -6.49
C VAL A 92 -6.77 9.40 -7.43
N ARG A 93 -5.67 10.00 -7.91
CA ARG A 93 -4.59 9.34 -8.63
C ARG A 93 -3.29 9.73 -7.97
N LEU A 94 -2.36 8.79 -7.86
CA LEU A 94 -1.03 9.03 -7.32
C LEU A 94 -0.06 9.28 -8.47
N ARG A 95 0.84 10.24 -8.29
CA ARG A 95 1.88 10.61 -9.26
C ARG A 95 3.22 10.72 -8.53
N GLY A 96 4.30 10.59 -9.28
CA GLY A 96 5.66 10.74 -8.77
C GLY A 96 6.37 9.41 -8.58
N LYS A 97 7.17 9.31 -7.52
CA LYS A 97 8.01 8.15 -7.24
C LYS A 97 7.15 6.93 -6.87
N LYS A 98 7.52 5.77 -7.42
CA LYS A 98 6.94 4.45 -7.10
C LYS A 98 7.66 3.78 -5.93
N PRO A 99 7.02 2.83 -5.21
CA PRO A 99 5.68 2.30 -5.44
C PRO A 99 4.55 3.24 -5.02
N TYR A 100 3.41 3.17 -5.70
CA TYR A 100 2.17 3.80 -5.26
C TYR A 100 1.45 2.91 -4.24
N ILE A 101 1.13 3.45 -3.08
CA ILE A 101 0.55 2.68 -1.97
C ILE A 101 -0.96 2.93 -1.86
N PHE A 102 -1.75 1.87 -1.78
CA PHE A 102 -3.19 1.94 -1.58
C PHE A 102 -3.59 1.06 -0.38
N THR A 103 -4.40 1.61 0.53
CA THR A 103 -5.10 0.78 1.52
C THR A 103 -6.56 0.58 1.14
N LEU A 104 -7.01 -0.68 1.13
CA LEU A 104 -8.33 -1.09 0.68
C LEU A 104 -9.21 -1.46 1.86
N ARG A 105 -10.43 -0.92 1.91
CA ARG A 105 -11.40 -1.35 2.91
C ARG A 105 -11.71 -2.84 2.72
N PRO A 106 -11.69 -3.63 3.80
CA PRO A 106 -12.14 -5.02 3.77
C PRO A 106 -13.60 -5.15 3.32
#